data_AF-X6MI80-F1
#
_entry.id   AF-X6MI80-F1
#
_cell.length_a   1.000
_cell.length_b   1.000
_cell.length_c   1.000
_cell.angle_alpha   90.00
_cell.angle_beta   90.00
_cell.angle_gamma   90.00
#
_symmetry.space_group_name_H-M   'P 1'
#
loop_
_entity.id
_entity.type
_entity.pdbx_description
1 polymer ?
#
loop_
_entity_poly.entity_id
_entity_poly.type
_entity_poly.pdbx_seq_one_letter_code
_entity_poly.pdbx_strand_id
1 'polypeptide(L)'
;MWCEGTGQMGVALLGDSAGAHFHIPAEWMNVTEMTAASWADTYFILLMELDWPFLSGTTAMFNSTEPWQNVIQGPVDSLYLRMLQQNRCNHRDFQNLGVNGARSGAMASQLDQTLRRDASTDHPVFLVYELIGNDVCSGHHTFETMTTPEEFYQNNLQAFQYLDSKLPYGSRVLALGLANGSVLYDAMNDRIHPIGALNNDVTYTNVYVTSLLFFFLAFRLWTLHFHMALCVFFLINIFL
;
A
#
# COMPACT_ATOMS: atom_id res chain seq x y z
N MET A 1 15.64 32.16 6.63
CA MET A 1 14.63 33.24 6.62
C MET A 1 13.24 32.73 6.23
N TRP A 2 13.03 32.07 5.07
CA TRP A 2 11.67 31.72 4.61
C TRP A 2 10.96 30.57 5.34
N CYS A 3 11.68 29.73 6.10
CA CYS A 3 11.12 28.54 6.74
C CYS A 3 11.15 28.57 8.28
N GLU A 4 11.85 29.55 8.85
CA GLU A 4 11.99 29.69 10.28
C GLU A 4 10.64 29.99 10.94
N GLY A 5 10.29 29.26 12.00
CA GLY A 5 9.02 29.44 12.72
C GLY A 5 7.77 28.98 11.97
N THR A 6 7.89 28.38 10.78
CA THR A 6 6.73 27.93 9.98
C THR A 6 6.10 26.61 10.45
N GLY A 7 6.74 25.92 11.41
CA GLY A 7 6.29 24.61 11.88
C GLY A 7 6.46 23.51 10.83
N GLN A 8 7.64 23.44 10.20
CA GLN A 8 7.98 22.39 9.23
C GLN A 8 7.70 21.00 9.80
N MET A 9 7.06 20.16 8.98
CA MET A 9 6.67 18.82 9.36
C MET A 9 6.62 17.93 8.12
N GLY A 10 7.35 16.82 8.17
CA GLY A 10 7.34 15.82 7.10
C GLY A 10 6.11 14.92 7.15
N VAL A 11 5.97 14.07 6.13
CA VAL A 11 4.95 13.02 6.07
C VAL A 11 5.62 11.66 5.97
N ALA A 12 5.25 10.73 6.83
CA ALA A 12 5.73 9.35 6.71
C ALA A 12 4.55 8.37 6.73
N LEU A 13 4.74 7.25 6.05
CA LEU A 13 3.83 6.11 6.07
C LEU A 13 4.60 4.88 6.52
N LEU A 14 4.15 4.24 7.60
CA LEU A 14 4.47 2.84 7.90
C LEU A 14 3.23 2.04 7.53
N GLY A 15 3.28 1.35 6.40
CA GLY A 15 2.08 0.81 5.78
C GLY A 15 2.23 -0.62 5.28
N ASP A 16 1.12 -1.16 4.81
CA ASP A 16 1.13 -2.31 3.93
C ASP A 16 1.06 -1.89 2.45
N SER A 17 0.75 -2.85 1.60
CA SER A 17 0.51 -2.69 0.17
C SER A 17 -0.49 -1.60 -0.24
N ALA A 18 -1.53 -1.35 0.56
CA ALA A 18 -2.52 -0.33 0.23
C ALA A 18 -1.87 1.06 0.33
N GLY A 19 -1.06 1.25 1.38
CA GLY A 19 -0.23 2.44 1.57
C GLY A 19 0.88 2.62 0.55
N ALA A 20 1.51 1.54 0.11
CA ALA A 20 2.45 1.54 -1.00
C ALA A 20 1.76 1.79 -2.36
N HIS A 21 0.44 1.67 -2.40
CA HIS A 21 -0.39 1.73 -3.59
C HIS A 21 -0.01 0.64 -4.60
N PHE A 22 -0.05 -0.61 -4.16
CA PHE A 22 0.04 -1.78 -5.03
C PHE A 22 -1.04 -1.67 -6.12
N HIS A 23 -0.63 -1.80 -7.38
CA HIS A 23 -1.53 -1.73 -8.53
C HIS A 23 -1.00 -2.57 -9.69
N ILE A 24 -1.84 -3.49 -10.16
CA ILE A 24 -1.61 -4.23 -11.42
C ILE A 24 -2.53 -3.62 -12.48
N PRO A 25 -1.98 -3.05 -13.56
CA PRO A 25 -2.77 -2.52 -14.66
C PRO A 25 -3.70 -3.58 -15.26
N ALA A 26 -4.99 -3.27 -15.38
CA ALA A 26 -5.97 -4.17 -15.97
C ALA A 26 -5.65 -4.44 -17.44
N GLU A 27 -5.04 -3.48 -18.12
CA GLU A 27 -4.61 -3.51 -19.52
C GLU A 27 -3.55 -4.58 -19.80
N TRP A 28 -2.85 -5.07 -18.76
CA TRP A 28 -1.93 -6.20 -18.88
C TRP A 28 -2.64 -7.55 -18.99
N MET A 29 -3.92 -7.60 -18.62
CA MET A 29 -4.73 -8.81 -18.56
C MET A 29 -5.94 -8.76 -19.49
N ASN A 30 -6.44 -7.55 -19.80
CA ASN A 30 -7.56 -7.35 -20.70
C ASN A 30 -7.08 -7.19 -22.14
N VAL A 31 -7.14 -8.28 -22.91
CA VAL A 31 -6.69 -8.31 -24.31
C VAL A 31 -7.48 -7.37 -25.24
N THR A 32 -8.67 -6.90 -24.85
CA THR A 32 -9.45 -5.95 -25.67
C THR A 32 -8.94 -4.51 -25.54
N GLU A 33 -8.22 -4.19 -24.47
CA GLU A 33 -7.68 -2.86 -24.16
C GLU A 33 -6.14 -2.82 -24.24
N MET A 34 -5.50 -3.98 -24.38
CA MET A 34 -4.05 -4.12 -24.39
C MET A 34 -3.42 -3.41 -25.60
N THR A 35 -2.51 -2.48 -25.34
CA THR A 35 -1.71 -1.79 -26.37
C THR A 35 -0.23 -1.86 -26.03
N ALA A 36 0.65 -1.53 -27.00
CA ALA A 36 2.08 -1.40 -26.72
C ALA A 36 2.38 -0.34 -25.62
N ALA A 37 1.54 0.70 -25.53
CA ALA A 37 1.67 1.74 -24.52
C ALA A 37 1.36 1.23 -23.11
N SER A 38 0.47 0.25 -22.97
CA SER A 38 0.15 -0.39 -21.68
C SER A 38 1.36 -1.08 -21.05
N TRP A 39 2.37 -1.45 -21.84
CA TRP A 39 3.58 -2.16 -21.38
C TRP A 39 4.83 -1.26 -21.27
N ALA A 40 4.70 0.05 -21.55
CA ALA A 40 5.85 0.95 -21.65
C ALA A 40 6.68 1.03 -20.35
N ASP A 41 6.00 0.97 -19.20
CA ASP A 41 6.62 1.12 -17.89
C ASP A 41 6.76 -0.19 -17.11
N THR A 42 6.47 -1.34 -17.72
CA THR A 42 6.43 -2.63 -17.02
C THR A 42 7.73 -2.94 -16.26
N TYR A 43 8.89 -2.65 -16.85
CA TYR A 43 10.17 -2.87 -16.15
C TYR A 43 10.29 -2.03 -14.89
N PHE A 44 9.91 -0.74 -14.96
CA PHE A 44 9.97 0.16 -13.82
C PHE A 44 8.99 -0.26 -12.72
N ILE A 45 7.75 -0.59 -13.09
CA ILE A 45 6.70 -1.02 -12.15
C ILE A 45 7.09 -2.33 -11.46
N LEU A 46 7.69 -3.29 -12.19
CA LEU A 46 8.19 -4.54 -11.59
C LEU A 46 9.34 -4.31 -10.61
N LEU A 47 10.25 -3.37 -10.89
CA LEU A 47 11.32 -3.00 -9.95
C LEU A 47 10.78 -2.32 -8.67
N MET A 48 9.57 -1.76 -8.75
CA MET A 48 8.86 -1.20 -7.60
C MET A 48 7.93 -2.21 -6.93
N GLU A 49 8.10 -3.50 -7.20
CA GLU A 49 7.28 -4.57 -6.62
C GLU A 49 5.77 -4.43 -6.93
N LEU A 50 5.44 -3.77 -8.05
CA LEU A 50 4.08 -3.38 -8.46
C LEU A 50 3.44 -2.29 -7.57
N ASP A 51 4.23 -1.63 -6.73
CA ASP A 51 3.80 -0.51 -5.91
C ASP A 51 3.97 0.82 -6.64
N TRP A 52 3.05 1.75 -6.37
CA TRP A 52 3.00 3.09 -6.94
C TRP A 52 3.04 4.17 -5.85
N PRO A 53 4.06 4.18 -4.98
CA PRO A 53 4.09 5.07 -3.80
C PRO A 53 4.09 6.55 -4.20
N PHE A 54 4.55 6.85 -5.41
CA PHE A 54 4.56 8.18 -6.02
C PHE A 54 3.19 8.69 -6.49
N LEU A 55 2.16 7.82 -6.49
CA LEU A 55 0.73 8.12 -6.71
C LEU A 55 -0.15 7.76 -5.48
N SER A 56 0.44 7.30 -4.37
CA SER A 56 -0.30 6.90 -3.16
C SER A 56 -1.01 8.04 -2.42
N GLY A 57 -2.09 7.72 -1.71
CA GLY A 57 -2.87 8.70 -0.92
C GLY A 57 -2.09 9.39 0.20
N THR A 58 -1.00 8.80 0.70
CA THR A 58 -0.20 9.42 1.78
C THR A 58 0.98 10.21 1.23
N THR A 59 1.73 9.65 0.27
CA THR A 59 3.05 10.19 -0.11
C THR A 59 3.20 10.48 -1.60
N ALA A 60 2.12 10.52 -2.40
CA ALA A 60 2.26 10.83 -3.82
C ALA A 60 3.03 12.14 -4.02
N MET A 61 4.01 12.13 -4.90
CA MET A 61 4.79 13.32 -5.25
C MET A 61 4.33 13.96 -6.56
N PHE A 62 3.65 13.20 -7.42
CA PHE A 62 3.01 13.71 -8.63
C PHE A 62 1.58 14.14 -8.31
N ASN A 63 1.13 15.23 -8.92
CA ASN A 63 -0.23 15.75 -8.76
C ASN A 63 -1.19 15.26 -9.87
N SER A 64 -0.76 14.29 -10.67
CA SER A 64 -1.50 13.78 -11.82
C SER A 64 -1.01 12.38 -12.19
N THR A 65 -1.91 11.58 -12.77
CA THR A 65 -1.64 10.29 -13.39
C THR A 65 -1.27 10.40 -14.86
N GLU A 66 -1.21 11.60 -15.45
CA GLU A 66 -1.00 11.83 -16.89
C GLU A 66 0.17 11.03 -17.51
N PRO A 67 1.35 10.91 -16.87
CA PRO A 67 2.45 10.11 -17.42
C PRO A 67 2.11 8.61 -17.60
N TRP A 68 1.14 8.11 -16.84
CA TRP A 68 0.71 6.71 -16.81
C TRP A 68 -0.77 6.52 -17.13
N GLN A 69 -1.39 7.47 -17.83
CA GLN A 69 -2.83 7.46 -18.15
C GLN A 69 -3.32 6.20 -18.88
N ASN A 70 -2.42 5.44 -19.51
CA ASN A 70 -2.72 4.19 -20.21
C ASN A 70 -2.92 2.98 -19.27
N VAL A 71 -2.60 3.13 -17.98
CA VAL A 71 -2.56 2.01 -17.01
C VAL A 71 -3.09 2.39 -15.63
N ILE A 72 -3.18 3.68 -15.32
CA ILE A 72 -3.76 4.19 -14.10
C ILE A 72 -4.37 5.57 -14.34
N GLN A 73 -5.57 5.79 -13.82
CA GLN A 73 -6.33 7.02 -14.02
C GLN A 73 -6.91 7.47 -12.68
N GLY A 74 -7.33 8.73 -12.61
CA GLY A 74 -7.96 9.30 -11.44
C GLY A 74 -7.17 10.47 -10.82
N PRO A 75 -7.80 11.17 -9.86
CA PRO A 75 -7.18 12.30 -9.21
C PRO A 75 -6.06 11.84 -8.26
N VAL A 76 -4.98 12.62 -8.20
CA VAL A 76 -3.91 12.42 -7.21
C VAL A 76 -3.92 13.58 -6.23
N ASP A 77 -4.21 13.26 -4.97
CA ASP A 77 -4.30 14.24 -3.91
C ASP A 77 -3.81 13.64 -2.58
N SER A 78 -2.50 13.68 -2.37
CA SER A 78 -1.89 13.05 -1.21
C SER A 78 -1.80 13.96 0.00
N LEU A 79 -1.73 13.36 1.19
CA LEU A 79 -1.43 14.07 2.43
C LEU A 79 -0.15 14.92 2.30
N TYR A 80 0.91 14.36 1.70
CA TYR A 80 2.14 15.10 1.42
C TYR A 80 1.89 16.33 0.54
N LEU A 81 1.15 16.23 -0.57
CA LEU A 81 0.85 17.38 -1.43
C LEU A 81 0.05 18.45 -0.70
N ARG A 82 -0.91 18.05 0.15
CA ARG A 82 -1.69 18.97 0.99
C ARG A 82 -0.80 19.68 2.02
N MET A 83 0.11 18.96 2.68
CA MET A 83 1.07 19.55 3.63
C MET A 83 2.09 20.45 2.94
N LEU A 84 2.55 20.09 1.75
CA LEU A 84 3.41 20.92 0.91
C LEU A 84 2.70 22.20 0.46
N GLN A 85 1.40 22.13 0.16
CA GLN A 85 0.60 23.31 -0.19
C GLN A 85 0.49 24.28 0.99
N GLN A 86 0.30 23.77 2.21
CA GLN A 86 0.22 24.57 3.42
C GLN A 86 1.57 25.20 3.80
N ASN A 87 2.65 24.44 3.68
CA ASN A 87 4.01 24.91 3.95
C ASN A 87 5.00 24.38 2.91
N ARG A 88 5.47 25.27 2.04
CA ARG A 88 6.40 24.95 0.94
C ARG A 88 7.77 24.49 1.42
N CYS A 89 8.11 24.76 2.69
CA CYS A 89 9.34 24.29 3.31
C CYS A 89 9.35 22.79 3.61
N ASN A 90 8.21 22.10 3.46
CA ASN A 90 8.11 20.65 3.57
C ASN A 90 8.49 19.92 2.26
N HIS A 91 9.00 20.64 1.25
CA HIS A 91 9.34 20.04 -0.04
C HIS A 91 10.32 18.87 0.10
N ARG A 92 9.94 17.73 -0.47
CA ARG A 92 10.64 16.42 -0.44
C ARG A 92 10.73 15.76 0.94
N ASP A 93 10.07 16.29 1.96
CA ASP A 93 10.03 15.65 3.27
C ASP A 93 8.89 14.63 3.34
N PHE A 94 9.01 13.55 2.56
CA PHE A 94 8.10 12.42 2.59
C PHE A 94 8.85 11.07 2.60
N GLN A 95 8.28 10.06 3.25
CA GLN A 95 8.78 8.68 3.27
C GLN A 95 7.62 7.69 3.17
N ASN A 96 7.62 6.85 2.14
CA ASN A 96 6.70 5.72 2.04
C ASN A 96 7.47 4.45 2.42
N LEU A 97 7.06 3.81 3.51
CA LEU A 97 7.61 2.56 4.01
C LEU A 97 6.49 1.51 4.02
N GLY A 98 5.60 1.57 3.03
CA GLY A 98 4.63 0.54 2.73
C GLY A 98 5.33 -0.69 2.15
N VAL A 99 5.01 -1.87 2.68
CA VAL A 99 5.56 -3.14 2.17
C VAL A 99 4.44 -4.13 1.93
N ASN A 100 4.45 -4.77 0.77
CA ASN A 100 3.50 -5.83 0.43
C ASN A 100 3.55 -6.97 1.46
N GLY A 101 2.40 -7.26 2.08
CA GLY A 101 2.28 -8.27 3.14
C GLY A 101 2.70 -7.81 4.55
N ALA A 102 3.04 -6.53 4.76
CA ALA A 102 3.34 -6.01 6.09
C ALA A 102 2.13 -6.16 7.03
N ARG A 103 2.40 -6.66 8.24
CA ARG A 103 1.45 -6.85 9.36
C ARG A 103 2.12 -6.43 10.66
N SER A 104 1.36 -6.30 11.75
CA SER A 104 1.84 -5.72 13.02
C SER A 104 3.15 -6.34 13.51
N GLY A 105 3.29 -7.67 13.45
CA GLY A 105 4.50 -8.35 13.91
C GLY A 105 5.75 -8.07 13.06
N ALA A 106 5.59 -7.96 11.74
CA ALA A 106 6.70 -7.58 10.85
C ALA A 106 7.07 -6.09 11.02
N MET A 107 6.06 -5.26 11.26
CA MET A 107 6.26 -3.84 11.49
C MET A 107 7.09 -3.60 12.75
N ALA A 108 6.69 -4.22 13.87
CA ALA A 108 7.34 -4.08 15.17
C ALA A 108 8.75 -4.67 15.26
N SER A 109 9.05 -5.68 14.44
CA SER A 109 10.34 -6.39 14.52
C SER A 109 11.42 -5.80 13.62
N GLN A 110 11.05 -5.16 12.50
CA GLN A 110 12.03 -4.76 11.49
C GLN A 110 11.65 -3.56 10.63
N LEU A 111 10.37 -3.41 10.22
CA LEU A 111 10.04 -2.41 9.20
C LEU A 111 10.02 -0.99 9.77
N ASP A 112 9.60 -0.80 11.02
CA ASP A 112 9.65 0.49 11.70
C ASP A 112 11.08 1.06 11.77
N GLN A 113 12.09 0.20 11.87
CA GLN A 113 13.51 0.56 11.89
C GLN A 113 14.05 1.07 10.55
N THR A 114 13.31 0.90 9.46
CA THR A 114 13.69 1.44 8.15
C THR A 114 13.41 2.93 8.02
N LEU A 115 12.57 3.48 8.91
CA LEU A 115 12.28 4.91 8.97
C LEU A 115 13.56 5.72 9.18
N ARG A 116 13.75 6.75 8.35
CA ARG A 116 14.87 7.69 8.48
C ARG A 116 14.38 8.97 9.13
N ARG A 117 14.45 9.00 10.46
CA ARG A 117 14.21 10.19 11.26
C ARG A 117 15.12 10.20 12.49
N ASP A 118 15.73 11.33 12.76
CA ASP A 118 16.57 11.55 13.92
C ASP A 118 15.93 12.56 14.88
N ALA A 119 15.70 12.14 16.13
CA ALA A 119 15.02 12.93 17.15
C ALA A 119 15.69 14.27 17.47
N SER A 120 16.99 14.43 17.18
CA SER A 120 17.78 15.59 17.56
C SER A 120 18.07 16.56 16.42
N THR A 121 18.01 16.09 15.18
CA THR A 121 18.44 16.87 14.00
C THR A 121 17.33 17.09 12.98
N ASP A 122 16.30 16.24 12.95
CA ASP A 122 15.23 16.34 11.96
C ASP A 122 14.02 17.13 12.49
N HIS A 123 13.21 17.64 11.57
CA HIS A 123 11.91 18.22 11.89
C HIS A 123 10.90 17.13 12.28
N PRO A 124 9.85 17.48 13.06
CA PRO A 124 8.74 16.59 13.35
C PRO A 124 8.12 15.95 12.11
N VAL A 125 7.40 14.86 12.29
CA VAL A 125 6.70 14.15 11.21
C VAL A 125 5.25 13.90 11.57
N PHE A 126 4.37 13.97 10.58
CA PHE A 126 3.05 13.36 10.63
C PHE A 126 3.17 11.94 10.06
N LEU A 127 3.19 10.95 10.94
CA LEU A 127 3.32 9.55 10.59
C LEU A 127 1.95 8.90 10.54
N VAL A 128 1.61 8.30 9.40
CA VAL A 128 0.44 7.42 9.24
C VAL A 128 0.91 5.98 9.47
N TYR A 129 0.29 5.30 10.43
CA TYR A 129 0.52 3.89 10.72
C TYR A 129 -0.69 3.09 10.21
N GLU A 130 -0.49 2.36 9.12
CA GLU A 130 -1.54 1.85 8.23
C GLU A 130 -1.35 0.36 7.93
N LEU A 131 -1.71 -0.49 8.88
CA LEU A 131 -1.70 -1.94 8.73
C LEU A 131 -3.15 -2.43 8.71
N ILE A 132 -3.77 -2.37 7.54
CA ILE A 132 -5.24 -2.42 7.44
C ILE A 132 -5.79 -3.80 7.10
N GLY A 133 -4.92 -4.76 6.72
CA GLY A 133 -5.36 -6.08 6.26
C GLY A 133 -4.57 -7.26 6.81
N ASN A 134 -3.24 -7.28 6.66
CA ASN A 134 -2.46 -8.53 6.72
C ASN A 134 -2.38 -9.22 8.09
N ASP A 135 -2.82 -8.57 9.16
CA ASP A 135 -3.03 -9.22 10.47
C ASP A 135 -4.20 -10.22 10.44
N VAL A 136 -5.17 -10.04 9.52
CA VAL A 136 -6.32 -10.95 9.33
C VAL A 136 -6.40 -11.54 7.92
N CYS A 137 -5.59 -11.07 6.96
CA CYS A 137 -5.56 -11.60 5.60
C CYS A 137 -4.44 -12.63 5.44
N SER A 138 -4.79 -13.87 5.04
CA SER A 138 -3.80 -14.91 4.73
C SER A 138 -4.26 -15.81 3.59
N GLY A 139 -3.32 -16.55 3.00
CA GLY A 139 -3.63 -17.62 2.04
C GLY A 139 -4.11 -18.91 2.68
N HIS A 140 -4.20 -18.98 4.01
CA HIS A 140 -4.62 -20.16 4.74
C HIS A 140 -6.13 -20.15 4.97
N HIS A 141 -6.79 -21.30 4.79
CA HIS A 141 -8.25 -21.42 4.91
C HIS A 141 -8.68 -21.63 6.37
N THR A 142 -8.01 -20.94 7.30
CA THR A 142 -8.16 -21.11 8.75
C THR A 142 -7.87 -19.78 9.44
N PHE A 143 -8.62 -19.53 10.52
CA PHE A 143 -8.44 -18.34 11.36
C PHE A 143 -7.23 -18.44 12.30
N GLU A 144 -6.59 -19.60 12.40
CA GLU A 144 -5.45 -19.84 13.30
C GLU A 144 -4.20 -19.04 12.91
N THR A 145 -4.15 -18.52 11.68
CA THR A 145 -3.02 -17.72 11.17
C THR A 145 -3.21 -16.22 11.34
N MET A 146 -4.39 -15.80 11.79
CA MET A 146 -4.68 -14.39 12.09
C MET A 146 -3.99 -13.99 13.39
N THR A 147 -3.49 -12.77 13.43
CA THR A 147 -2.90 -12.18 14.63
C THR A 147 -3.98 -12.02 15.70
N THR A 148 -3.73 -12.56 16.89
CA THR A 148 -4.67 -12.43 18.01
C THR A 148 -4.70 -10.98 18.51
N PRO A 149 -5.79 -10.53 19.17
CA PRO A 149 -5.84 -9.18 19.73
C PRO A 149 -4.71 -8.86 20.72
N GLU A 150 -4.28 -9.84 21.52
CA GLU A 150 -3.15 -9.68 22.45
C GLU A 150 -1.84 -9.48 21.68
N GLU A 151 -1.54 -10.32 20.69
CA GLU A 151 -0.36 -10.16 19.85
C GLU A 151 -0.39 -8.83 19.09
N PHE A 152 -1.54 -8.46 18.54
CA PHE A 152 -1.71 -7.18 17.84
C PHE A 152 -1.39 -6.02 18.78
N TYR A 153 -1.91 -6.03 20.00
CA TYR A 153 -1.60 -5.01 21.00
C TYR A 153 -0.11 -4.95 21.33
N GLN A 154 0.53 -6.09 21.61
CA GLN A 154 1.96 -6.12 21.96
C GLN A 154 2.84 -5.65 20.81
N ASN A 155 2.56 -6.10 19.58
CA ASN A 155 3.29 -5.68 18.38
C ASN A 155 3.19 -4.16 18.18
N ASN A 156 1.98 -3.60 18.25
CA ASN A 156 1.78 -2.16 18.10
C ASN A 156 2.43 -1.36 19.22
N LEU A 157 2.33 -1.84 20.48
CA LEU A 157 2.98 -1.20 21.61
C LEU A 157 4.50 -1.15 21.42
N GLN A 158 5.12 -2.24 20.98
CA GLN A 158 6.54 -2.29 20.66
C GLN A 158 6.91 -1.29 19.56
N ALA A 159 6.16 -1.26 18.46
CA ALA A 159 6.40 -0.33 17.36
C ALA A 159 6.28 1.13 17.82
N PHE A 160 5.25 1.47 18.61
CA PHE A 160 5.07 2.82 19.11
C PHE A 160 6.12 3.25 20.13
N GLN A 161 6.61 2.33 20.98
CA GLN A 161 7.75 2.60 21.86
C GLN A 161 9.03 2.87 21.06
N TYR A 162 9.26 2.12 19.99
CA TYR A 162 10.37 2.39 19.09
C TYR A 162 10.25 3.79 18.45
N LEU A 163 9.07 4.11 17.90
CA LEU A 163 8.82 5.41 17.30
C LEU A 163 8.97 6.57 18.29
N ASP A 164 8.48 6.44 19.52
CA ASP A 164 8.65 7.46 20.57
C ASP A 164 10.14 7.77 20.84
N SER A 165 11.01 6.76 20.74
CA SER A 165 12.46 6.94 20.89
C SER A 165 13.15 7.59 19.69
N LYS A 166 12.51 7.61 18.51
CA LYS A 166 13.10 8.04 17.23
C LYS A 166 12.55 9.34 16.70
N LEU A 167 11.27 9.61 16.93
CA LEU A 167 10.60 10.75 16.35
C LEU A 167 10.95 12.05 17.11
N PRO A 168 11.26 13.15 16.40
CA PRO A 168 11.44 14.45 17.03
C PRO A 168 10.20 14.87 17.83
N TYR A 169 10.43 15.57 18.94
CA TYR A 169 9.35 16.14 19.75
C TYR A 169 8.41 17.01 18.89
N GLY A 170 7.10 16.82 19.06
CA GLY A 170 6.09 17.50 18.25
C GLY A 170 5.60 16.70 17.04
N SER A 171 6.16 15.51 16.79
CA SER A 171 5.61 14.57 15.81
C SER A 171 4.19 14.12 16.17
N ARG A 172 3.46 13.59 15.20
CA ARG A 172 2.09 13.08 15.34
C ARG A 172 2.00 11.71 14.69
N VAL A 173 1.32 10.77 15.35
CA VAL A 173 1.07 9.44 14.80
C VAL A 173 -0.44 9.27 14.65
N LEU A 174 -0.89 8.95 13.43
CA LEU A 174 -2.25 8.54 13.12
C LEU A 174 -2.25 7.03 12.88
N ALA A 175 -2.74 6.26 13.85
CA ALA A 175 -2.94 4.83 13.70
C ALA A 175 -4.32 4.53 13.13
N LEU A 176 -4.37 3.78 12.03
CA LEU A 176 -5.61 3.40 11.37
C LEU A 176 -6.09 2.03 11.85
N GLY A 177 -7.42 1.87 11.93
CA GLY A 177 -8.05 0.58 12.18
C GLY A 177 -8.03 -0.31 10.94
N LEU A 178 -8.33 -1.59 11.13
CA LEU A 178 -8.45 -2.54 10.03
C LEU A 178 -9.62 -2.20 9.09
N ALA A 179 -9.46 -2.55 7.81
CA ALA A 179 -10.50 -2.39 6.82
C ALA A 179 -11.66 -3.36 7.04
N ASN A 180 -12.88 -2.94 6.70
CA ASN A 180 -14.01 -3.87 6.57
C ASN A 180 -13.93 -4.59 5.21
N GLY A 181 -13.37 -5.80 5.21
CA GLY A 181 -13.19 -6.60 4.00
C GLY A 181 -14.47 -7.15 3.37
N SER A 182 -15.62 -7.17 4.06
CA SER A 182 -16.87 -7.73 3.50
C SER A 182 -17.32 -7.00 2.24
N VAL A 183 -17.08 -5.69 2.20
CA VAL A 183 -17.41 -4.80 1.09
C VAL A 183 -16.78 -5.28 -0.23
N LEU A 184 -15.61 -5.93 -0.18
CA LEU A 184 -14.95 -6.45 -1.37
C LEU A 184 -15.81 -7.49 -2.07
N TYR A 185 -16.24 -8.52 -1.35
CA TYR A 185 -17.07 -9.57 -1.94
C TYR A 185 -18.43 -9.01 -2.33
N ASP A 186 -19.08 -8.23 -1.45
CA ASP A 186 -20.40 -7.65 -1.70
C ASP A 186 -20.43 -6.80 -2.99
N ALA A 187 -19.37 -6.05 -3.26
CA ALA A 187 -19.27 -5.19 -4.44
C ALA A 187 -18.77 -5.91 -5.71
N MET A 188 -17.88 -6.89 -5.58
CA MET A 188 -17.10 -7.39 -6.72
C MET A 188 -17.52 -8.77 -7.23
N ASN A 189 -18.15 -9.61 -6.40
CA ASN A 189 -18.26 -11.06 -6.66
C ASN A 189 -18.84 -11.43 -8.05
N ASP A 190 -19.83 -10.68 -8.55
CA ASP A 190 -20.49 -10.91 -9.84
C ASP A 190 -19.88 -10.12 -11.00
N ARG A 191 -18.94 -9.19 -10.73
CA ARG A 191 -18.30 -8.39 -11.78
C ARG A 191 -17.35 -9.26 -12.60
N ILE A 192 -17.22 -8.95 -13.90
CA ILE A 192 -16.25 -9.60 -14.78
C ILE A 192 -14.83 -9.15 -14.40
N HIS A 193 -13.93 -10.09 -14.18
CA HIS A 193 -12.51 -9.83 -13.96
C HIS A 193 -11.84 -9.45 -15.31
N PRO A 194 -10.79 -8.60 -15.36
CA PRO A 194 -10.12 -8.23 -16.61
C PRO A 194 -9.76 -9.40 -17.54
N ILE A 195 -9.35 -10.54 -16.99
CA ILE A 195 -9.04 -11.76 -17.77
C ILE A 195 -10.25 -12.38 -18.49
N GLY A 196 -11.46 -12.15 -17.98
CA GLY A 196 -12.72 -12.62 -18.57
C GLY A 196 -13.40 -11.63 -19.49
N ALA A 197 -12.82 -10.44 -19.71
CA ALA A 197 -13.47 -9.34 -20.43
C ALA A 197 -13.79 -9.67 -21.90
N LEU A 198 -13.00 -10.54 -22.55
CA LEU A 198 -13.22 -10.91 -23.96
C LEU A 198 -14.50 -11.73 -24.16
N ASN A 199 -14.76 -12.68 -23.27
CA ASN A 199 -15.85 -13.66 -23.41
C ASN A 199 -16.96 -13.49 -22.36
N ASN A 200 -16.77 -12.60 -21.39
CA ASN A 200 -17.62 -12.45 -20.19
C ASN A 200 -17.78 -13.77 -19.41
N ASP A 201 -16.70 -14.52 -19.26
CA ASP A 201 -16.71 -15.90 -18.73
C ASP A 201 -15.93 -16.08 -17.42
N VAL A 202 -15.30 -15.02 -16.89
CA VAL A 202 -14.60 -15.04 -15.61
C VAL A 202 -15.04 -13.88 -14.73
N THR A 203 -15.72 -14.18 -13.62
CA THR A 203 -16.05 -13.22 -12.56
C THR A 203 -14.98 -13.17 -11.48
N TYR A 204 -15.03 -12.15 -10.61
CA TYR A 204 -14.18 -12.12 -9.42
C TYR A 204 -14.42 -13.34 -8.50
N THR A 205 -15.65 -13.89 -8.43
CA THR A 205 -15.89 -15.16 -7.72
C THR A 205 -15.03 -16.30 -8.26
N ASN A 206 -14.94 -16.44 -9.59
CA ASN A 206 -14.07 -17.45 -10.18
C ASN A 206 -12.61 -17.24 -9.79
N VAL A 207 -12.15 -15.98 -9.75
CA VAL A 207 -10.80 -15.64 -9.30
C VAL A 207 -10.61 -15.92 -7.81
N TYR A 208 -11.53 -15.52 -6.93
CA TYR A 208 -11.44 -15.81 -5.48
C TYR A 208 -11.27 -17.30 -5.21
N VAL A 209 -12.04 -18.14 -5.89
CA VAL A 209 -11.98 -19.60 -5.72
C VAL A 209 -10.73 -20.21 -6.37
N THR A 210 -10.29 -19.66 -7.51
CA THR A 210 -9.17 -20.21 -8.29
C THR A 210 -7.80 -19.69 -7.82
N SER A 211 -7.75 -18.52 -7.19
CA SER A 211 -6.55 -17.99 -6.51
C SER A 211 -6.10 -18.95 -5.40
N LEU A 212 -7.06 -19.66 -4.79
CA LEU A 212 -6.80 -20.74 -3.82
C LEU A 212 -6.08 -21.95 -4.48
N LEU A 213 -6.20 -22.12 -5.80
CA LEU A 213 -5.58 -23.19 -6.59
C LEU A 213 -4.26 -22.76 -7.26
N PHE A 214 -4.13 -21.50 -7.72
CA PHE A 214 -2.97 -21.03 -8.48
C PHE A 214 -1.71 -20.80 -7.63
N PHE A 215 -1.85 -20.49 -6.34
CA PHE A 215 -0.70 -20.40 -5.43
C PHE A 215 0.08 -21.72 -5.33
N PHE A 216 -0.55 -22.86 -5.60
CA PHE A 216 0.13 -24.17 -5.64
C PHE A 216 0.98 -24.41 -6.91
N LEU A 217 0.71 -23.71 -8.02
CA LEU A 217 1.38 -23.94 -9.31
C LEU A 217 2.47 -22.90 -9.63
N ALA A 218 2.28 -21.63 -9.26
CA ALA A 218 3.24 -20.56 -9.56
C ALA A 218 4.52 -20.62 -8.71
N PHE A 219 4.48 -21.22 -7.51
CA PHE A 219 5.63 -21.31 -6.61
C PHE A 219 6.77 -22.25 -7.07
N ARG A 220 6.59 -23.01 -8.18
CA ARG A 220 7.67 -23.84 -8.74
C ARG A 220 8.57 -23.12 -9.75
N LEU A 221 8.22 -21.93 -10.22
CA LEU A 221 8.97 -21.23 -11.28
C LEU A 221 9.59 -19.88 -10.87
N TRP A 222 9.24 -19.35 -9.69
CA TRP A 222 9.76 -18.07 -9.21
C TRP A 222 10.16 -18.16 -7.73
N THR A 223 11.41 -18.54 -7.47
CA THR A 223 12.02 -18.50 -6.14
C THR A 223 12.53 -17.08 -5.86
N LEU A 224 11.62 -16.15 -5.62
CA LEU A 224 11.90 -14.92 -4.87
C LEU A 224 10.70 -14.65 -3.98
N HIS A 225 10.98 -14.28 -2.73
CA HIS A 225 10.04 -14.22 -1.61
C HIS A 225 8.89 -13.22 -1.85
N PHE A 226 7.85 -13.61 -2.59
CA PHE A 226 6.58 -12.88 -2.65
C PHE A 226 5.56 -13.58 -1.77
N HIS A 227 5.46 -13.18 -0.50
CA HIS A 227 4.26 -13.43 0.30
C HIS A 227 3.24 -12.32 -0.01
N MET A 228 2.63 -12.37 -1.19
CA MET A 228 1.48 -11.53 -1.50
C MET A 228 0.25 -12.11 -0.78
N ALA A 229 -0.20 -11.41 0.27
CA ALA A 229 -1.48 -11.71 0.90
C ALA A 229 -2.63 -11.36 -0.07
N LEU A 230 -3.62 -12.24 -0.19
CA LEU A 230 -4.74 -12.09 -1.12
C LEU A 230 -5.51 -10.78 -0.98
N CYS A 231 -5.49 -10.09 0.17
CA CYS A 231 -6.25 -8.85 0.37
C CYS A 231 -5.88 -7.71 -0.60
N VAL A 232 -4.63 -7.69 -1.07
CA VAL A 232 -4.11 -6.60 -1.90
C VAL A 232 -4.61 -6.69 -3.35
N PHE A 233 -4.77 -7.91 -3.86
CA PHE A 233 -5.31 -8.14 -5.22
C PHE A 233 -6.72 -7.56 -5.40
N PHE A 234 -7.43 -7.26 -4.31
CA PHE A 234 -8.86 -6.97 -4.34
C PHE A 234 -9.24 -5.56 -3.88
N LEU A 235 -8.38 -4.83 -3.19
CA LEU A 235 -8.62 -3.43 -2.81
C LEU A 235 -8.50 -2.46 -4.00
N ILE A 236 -7.84 -2.86 -5.08
CA ILE A 236 -7.47 -1.97 -6.21
C ILE A 236 -8.67 -1.54 -7.06
N ASN A 237 -9.76 -2.32 -7.12
CA ASN A 237 -10.92 -2.00 -7.97
C ASN A 237 -12.09 -1.30 -7.25
N ILE A 238 -11.91 -0.91 -5.98
CA ILE A 238 -12.96 -0.19 -5.22
C ILE A 238 -12.76 1.32 -5.19
N PHE A 239 -11.56 1.81 -5.51
CA PHE A 239 -11.23 3.24 -5.48
C PHE A 239 -10.84 3.85 -6.84
N LEU A 240 -11.10 3.15 -7.95
CA LEU A 240 -11.06 3.70 -9.31
C LEU A 240 -12.47 4.00 -9.83
#